data_AF-A0A8J3Y9H1-F1
#
_entry.id   AF-A0A8J3Y9H1-F1
#
_cell.length_a   1.000
_cell.length_b   1.000
_cell.length_c   1.000
_cell.angle_alpha   90.00
_cell.angle_beta   90.00
_cell.angle_gamma   90.00
#
_symmetry.space_group_name_H-M   'P 1'
#
loop_
_entity.id
_entity.type
_entity.pdbx_description
1 polymer ?
#
loop_
_entity_poly.entity_id
_entity_poly.type
_entity_poly.pdbx_seq_one_letter_code
_entity_poly.pdbx_strand_id
1 'polypeptide(L)'
;MTAFATGPAGFVGLRVGLGPTVLPAGRHRLRHGHLTVAGGRATVSVPPSPGLDVCAARAAEDLAAARALAPGPAGAHGVRVCLDAGHEGPGPGGYRRRWAVAHAIGPALVAAFANTPGGGWASARLGPRLAAPGAVPGGGEPRAAWAAHRRSGATWAPVTARGFLELDLADGPDWLVPLAVTTALLHDARAAAEALDATAHLGRDAWVRAARHGRADAGLAAAGRACLFAAYAALARQGVDRATRDAVAARVALPAARGPA
;
A
#
# COMPACT_ATOMS: atom_id res chain seq x y z
N MET A 1 15.68 14.36 11.58
CA MET A 1 15.41 13.76 10.24
C MET A 1 14.10 14.32 9.72
N THR A 2 14.11 15.02 8.59
CA THR A 2 12.91 15.58 7.95
C THR A 2 12.01 14.44 7.47
N ALA A 3 10.79 14.34 8.00
CA ALA A 3 9.86 13.25 7.67
C ALA A 3 9.50 13.18 6.17
N PHE A 4 9.72 14.27 5.44
CA PHE A 4 9.54 14.42 3.99
C PHE A 4 10.85 14.85 3.31
N ALA A 5 11.97 14.18 3.64
CA ALA A 5 13.20 14.34 2.89
C ALA A 5 13.02 13.88 1.43
N THR A 6 13.68 14.55 0.49
CA THR A 6 13.74 14.14 -0.91
C THR A 6 14.63 12.91 -1.04
N GLY A 7 14.02 11.72 -1.10
CA GLY A 7 14.72 10.54 -1.61
C GLY A 7 15.04 10.69 -3.10
N PRO A 8 15.73 9.72 -3.72
CA PRO A 8 15.88 9.71 -5.16
C PRO A 8 14.50 9.74 -5.82
N ALA A 9 14.26 10.76 -6.65
CA ALA A 9 12.96 10.99 -7.27
C ALA A 9 12.51 9.73 -8.03
N GLY A 10 11.23 9.37 -7.86
CA GLY A 10 10.63 8.24 -8.57
C GLY A 10 11.06 6.85 -8.08
N PHE A 11 11.76 6.74 -6.95
CA PHE A 11 12.09 5.42 -6.41
C PHE A 11 10.83 4.64 -6.00
N VAL A 12 10.92 3.32 -6.13
CA VAL A 12 9.90 2.35 -5.70
C VAL A 12 10.55 1.30 -4.80
N GLY A 13 9.91 1.00 -3.68
CA GLY A 13 10.32 -0.04 -2.74
C GLY A 13 9.12 -0.84 -2.24
N LEU A 14 9.38 -1.99 -1.65
CA LEU A 14 8.35 -2.93 -1.23
C LEU A 14 8.73 -3.59 0.09
N ARG A 15 7.74 -3.79 0.96
CA ARG A 15 7.84 -4.74 2.08
C ARG A 15 6.67 -5.69 2.06
N VAL A 16 6.94 -6.98 2.23
CA VAL A 16 5.93 -8.04 2.21
C VAL A 16 6.10 -8.91 3.45
N GLY A 17 5.05 -9.08 4.23
CA GLY A 17 5.03 -10.09 5.28
C GLY A 17 5.01 -11.50 4.69
N LEU A 18 5.68 -12.44 5.33
CA LEU A 18 5.61 -13.87 4.96
C LEU A 18 4.91 -14.73 6.02
N GLY A 19 4.50 -14.12 7.13
CA GLY A 19 3.74 -14.80 8.17
C GLY A 19 4.53 -15.28 9.36
N PRO A 20 3.89 -16.09 10.21
CA PRO A 20 4.55 -16.80 11.28
C PRO A 20 5.71 -17.63 10.73
N THR A 21 6.85 -17.58 11.42
CA THR A 21 8.05 -18.33 11.06
C THR A 21 8.76 -18.80 12.32
N VAL A 22 9.44 -19.94 12.20
CA VAL A 22 10.31 -20.49 13.24
C VAL A 22 11.78 -20.05 13.05
N LEU A 23 12.07 -19.28 12.00
CA LEU A 23 13.42 -18.74 11.80
C LEU A 23 13.85 -17.92 13.03
N PRO A 24 15.13 -17.97 13.40
CA PRO A 24 15.63 -17.18 14.52
C PRO A 24 15.44 -15.68 14.22
N ALA A 25 15.18 -14.92 15.28
CA ALA A 25 15.08 -13.47 15.16
C ALA A 25 16.39 -12.90 14.61
N GLY A 26 16.29 -12.00 13.63
CA GLY A 26 17.47 -11.52 12.94
C GLY A 26 17.15 -10.84 11.61
N ARG A 27 18.20 -10.33 10.98
CA ARG A 27 18.14 -9.74 9.64
C ARG A 27 19.08 -10.52 8.73
N HIS A 28 18.51 -11.18 7.74
CA HIS A 28 19.21 -12.03 6.79
C HIS A 28 19.27 -11.32 5.44
N ARG A 29 20.46 -11.26 4.84
CA ARG A 29 20.65 -10.65 3.53
C ARG A 29 20.06 -11.57 2.45
N LEU A 30 19.28 -10.99 1.54
CA LEU A 30 18.82 -11.63 0.31
C LEU A 30 19.63 -11.09 -0.88
N ARG A 31 19.27 -11.45 -2.11
CA ARG A 31 20.03 -11.02 -3.29
C ARG A 31 20.04 -9.50 -3.42
N HIS A 32 18.88 -8.85 -3.24
CA HIS A 32 18.75 -7.40 -3.34
C HIS A 32 18.48 -6.73 -2.00
N GLY A 33 17.62 -7.36 -1.22
CA GLY A 33 17.07 -6.82 0.01
C GLY A 33 17.43 -7.65 1.23
N HIS A 34 16.49 -7.69 2.17
CA HIS A 34 16.67 -8.39 3.43
C HIS A 34 15.38 -9.09 3.85
N LEU A 35 15.54 -10.24 4.49
CA LEU A 35 14.52 -10.90 5.29
C LEU A 35 14.73 -10.52 6.75
N THR A 36 13.77 -9.84 7.36
CA THR A 36 13.80 -9.53 8.79
C THR A 36 12.81 -10.42 9.51
N VAL A 37 13.29 -11.12 10.55
CA VAL A 37 12.50 -11.95 11.43
C VAL A 37 12.42 -11.29 12.81
N ALA A 38 11.22 -10.94 13.23
CA ALA A 38 10.97 -10.31 14.54
C ALA A 38 9.59 -10.72 15.06
N GLY A 39 9.49 -11.03 16.36
CA GLY A 39 8.23 -11.44 16.99
C GLY A 39 7.58 -12.65 16.32
N GLY A 40 8.40 -13.63 15.92
CA GLY A 40 7.94 -14.84 15.21
C GLY A 40 7.39 -14.58 13.81
N ARG A 41 7.65 -13.41 13.20
CA ARG A 41 7.16 -13.06 11.87
C ARG A 41 8.28 -12.64 10.94
N ALA A 42 8.19 -13.07 9.69
CA ALA A 42 9.11 -12.71 8.62
C ALA A 42 8.57 -11.55 7.77
N THR A 43 9.44 -10.62 7.38
CA THR A 43 9.16 -9.55 6.40
C THR A 43 10.31 -9.44 5.42
N VAL A 44 10.02 -9.58 4.13
CA VAL A 44 10.96 -9.23 3.06
C VAL A 44 10.90 -7.73 2.82
N SER A 45 12.07 -7.09 2.73
CA SER A 45 12.22 -5.68 2.39
C SER A 45 13.10 -5.54 1.15
N VAL A 46 12.48 -5.09 0.06
CA VAL A 46 13.14 -4.80 -1.22
C VAL A 46 13.69 -3.37 -1.17
N PRO A 47 14.94 -3.13 -1.61
CA PRO A 47 15.53 -1.80 -1.55
C PRO A 47 14.83 -0.80 -2.48
N PRO A 48 14.99 0.51 -2.24
CA PRO A 48 14.65 1.54 -3.21
C PRO A 48 15.21 1.19 -4.60
N SER A 49 14.32 1.16 -5.57
CA SER A 49 14.61 0.71 -6.94
C SER A 49 14.22 1.81 -7.93
N PRO A 50 14.95 1.96 -9.05
CA PRO A 50 14.63 2.92 -10.08
C PRO A 50 13.41 2.43 -10.89
N GLY A 51 12.22 2.76 -10.40
CA GLY A 51 10.96 2.41 -11.06
C GLY A 51 10.37 1.06 -10.67
N LEU A 52 9.17 0.81 -11.20
CA LEU A 52 8.32 -0.34 -10.89
C LEU A 52 8.95 -1.66 -11.32
N ASP A 53 9.41 -1.75 -12.57
CA ASP A 53 9.88 -3.01 -13.16
C ASP A 53 11.09 -3.56 -12.41
N VAL A 54 12.05 -2.70 -12.09
CA VAL A 54 13.23 -3.07 -11.31
C VAL A 54 12.84 -3.49 -9.89
N CYS A 55 11.89 -2.79 -9.26
CA CYS A 55 11.39 -3.17 -7.94
C CYS A 55 10.71 -4.55 -7.98
N ALA A 56 9.87 -4.79 -8.99
CA ALA A 56 9.12 -6.03 -9.15
C ALA A 56 10.04 -7.23 -9.43
N ALA A 57 11.03 -7.08 -10.30
CA ALA A 57 12.02 -8.12 -10.57
C ALA A 57 12.81 -8.50 -9.31
N ARG A 58 13.29 -7.49 -8.56
CA ARG A 58 14.00 -7.71 -7.28
C ARG A 58 13.11 -8.38 -6.24
N ALA A 59 11.85 -7.95 -6.15
CA ALA A 59 10.87 -8.52 -5.24
C ALA A 59 10.59 -9.99 -5.54
N ALA A 60 10.42 -10.34 -6.83
CA ALA A 60 10.13 -11.72 -7.24
C ALA A 60 11.24 -12.68 -6.80
N GLU A 61 12.50 -12.32 -7.02
CA GLU A 61 13.65 -13.14 -6.63
C GLU A 61 13.81 -13.25 -5.11
N ASP A 62 13.74 -12.13 -4.38
CA ASP A 62 13.91 -12.11 -2.92
C ASP A 62 12.75 -12.83 -2.21
N LEU A 63 11.51 -12.71 -2.70
CA LEU A 63 10.36 -13.42 -2.15
C LEU A 63 10.43 -14.92 -2.41
N ALA A 64 10.91 -15.34 -3.58
CA ALA A 64 11.13 -16.76 -3.87
C ALA A 64 12.18 -17.36 -2.91
N ALA A 65 13.31 -16.67 -2.74
CA ALA A 65 14.36 -17.10 -1.80
C ALA A 65 13.86 -17.15 -0.34
N ALA A 66 13.13 -16.12 0.10
CA ALA A 66 12.64 -16.06 1.46
C ALA A 66 11.55 -17.11 1.77
N ARG A 67 10.69 -17.43 0.79
CA ARG A 67 9.71 -18.52 0.93
C ARG A 67 10.35 -19.89 1.00
N ALA A 68 11.49 -20.10 0.33
CA ALA A 68 12.27 -21.32 0.48
C ALA A 68 12.87 -21.47 1.89
N LEU A 69 13.24 -20.36 2.55
CA LEU A 69 13.75 -20.35 3.92
C LEU A 69 12.66 -20.45 5.00
N ALA A 70 11.48 -19.93 4.72
CA ALA A 70 10.34 -19.91 5.64
C ALA A 70 9.09 -20.44 4.92
N PRO A 71 8.95 -21.77 4.75
CA PRO A 71 7.74 -22.39 4.24
C PRO A 71 6.64 -22.37 5.32
N GLY A 72 6.19 -21.17 5.68
CA GLY A 72 5.03 -20.97 6.54
C GLY A 72 3.73 -21.01 5.71
N PRO A 73 2.57 -21.29 6.35
CA PRO A 73 1.30 -21.20 5.66
C PRO A 73 1.10 -19.79 5.14
N ALA A 74 0.53 -19.66 3.94
CA ALA A 74 0.10 -18.38 3.39
C ALA A 74 -0.98 -17.79 4.31
N GLY A 75 -0.59 -16.90 5.21
CA GLY A 75 -1.47 -16.24 6.16
C GLY A 75 -1.70 -14.76 5.83
N ALA A 76 -2.43 -14.08 6.71
CA ALA A 76 -2.66 -12.65 6.64
C ALA A 76 -1.33 -11.87 6.70
N HIS A 77 -0.83 -11.43 5.55
CA HIS A 77 0.45 -10.74 5.44
C HIS A 77 0.25 -9.38 4.81
N GLY A 78 0.82 -8.33 5.38
CA GLY A 78 0.69 -6.99 4.80
C GLY A 78 1.63 -6.79 3.62
N VAL A 79 1.14 -6.11 2.59
CA VAL A 79 1.98 -5.52 1.54
C VAL A 79 2.07 -4.02 1.78
N ARG A 80 3.30 -3.53 1.91
CA ARG A 80 3.62 -2.12 2.09
C ARG A 80 4.43 -1.59 0.93
N VAL A 81 3.95 -0.53 0.31
CA VAL A 81 4.61 0.11 -0.83
C VAL A 81 5.34 1.34 -0.32
N CYS A 82 6.63 1.45 -0.65
CA CYS A 82 7.49 2.57 -0.26
C CYS A 82 7.79 3.42 -1.50
N LEU A 83 7.41 4.69 -1.50
CA LEU A 83 7.58 5.59 -2.63
C LEU A 83 8.24 6.88 -2.19
N ASP A 84 8.92 7.56 -3.12
CA ASP A 84 9.39 8.92 -2.88
C ASP A 84 8.27 9.81 -2.31
N ALA A 85 8.61 10.57 -1.27
CA ALA A 85 7.71 11.51 -0.62
C ALA A 85 7.41 12.73 -1.49
N GLY A 86 8.25 13.03 -2.49
CA GLY A 86 8.11 14.18 -3.36
C GLY A 86 8.85 15.42 -2.85
N HIS A 87 8.90 16.44 -3.72
CA HIS A 87 9.63 17.69 -3.45
C HIS A 87 8.76 18.77 -2.79
N GLU A 88 9.40 19.83 -2.27
CA GLU A 88 8.72 21.00 -1.67
C GLU A 88 7.86 21.79 -2.66
N GLY A 89 8.32 21.87 -3.92
CA GLY A 89 7.70 22.70 -4.95
C GLY A 89 6.23 22.37 -5.26
N PRO A 90 5.46 23.36 -5.73
CA PRO A 90 4.12 23.12 -6.25
C PRO A 90 4.22 22.25 -7.52
N GLY A 91 3.27 21.32 -7.70
CA GLY A 91 3.21 20.50 -8.92
C GLY A 91 2.91 19.02 -8.66
N PRO A 92 2.86 18.22 -9.74
CA PRO A 92 2.46 16.81 -9.67
C PRO A 92 3.39 15.94 -8.82
N GLY A 93 4.68 16.32 -8.70
CA GLY A 93 5.68 15.66 -7.88
C GLY A 93 5.79 16.17 -6.43
N GLY A 94 5.00 17.17 -6.04
CA GLY A 94 5.10 17.79 -4.72
C GLY A 94 4.59 16.90 -3.58
N TYR A 95 5.23 16.97 -2.42
CA TYR A 95 4.90 16.10 -1.28
C TYR A 95 3.47 16.29 -0.77
N ARG A 96 2.94 17.52 -0.84
CA ARG A 96 1.56 17.83 -0.46
C ARG A 96 0.55 17.06 -1.29
N ARG A 97 0.78 16.99 -2.61
CA ARG A 97 -0.08 16.26 -3.53
C ARG A 97 0.01 14.76 -3.28
N ARG A 98 1.23 14.21 -3.17
CA ARG A 98 1.43 12.78 -2.91
C ARG A 98 0.79 12.35 -1.60
N TRP A 99 0.90 13.17 -0.56
CA TRP A 99 0.22 12.96 0.72
C TRP A 99 -1.31 12.94 0.57
N ALA A 100 -1.87 13.93 -0.13
CA ALA A 100 -3.31 14.02 -0.37
C ALA A 100 -3.84 12.82 -1.16
N VAL A 101 -3.17 12.46 -2.27
CA VAL A 101 -3.51 11.29 -3.09
C VAL A 101 -3.45 10.01 -2.24
N ALA A 102 -2.38 9.79 -1.48
CA ALA A 102 -2.22 8.61 -0.63
C ALA A 102 -3.36 8.44 0.40
N HIS A 103 -3.82 9.55 1.01
CA HIS A 103 -4.92 9.51 1.96
C HIS A 103 -6.29 9.34 1.29
N ALA A 104 -6.48 9.92 0.10
CA ALA A 104 -7.73 9.82 -0.65
C ALA A 104 -7.97 8.41 -1.22
N ILE A 105 -6.95 7.80 -1.84
CA ILE A 105 -7.05 6.44 -2.41
C ILE A 105 -7.03 5.34 -1.35
N GLY A 106 -6.52 5.66 -0.16
CA GLY A 106 -6.28 4.72 0.93
C GLY A 106 -7.47 3.81 1.26
N PRO A 107 -8.66 4.36 1.59
CA PRO A 107 -9.85 3.55 1.86
C PRO A 107 -10.26 2.65 0.68
N ALA A 108 -10.20 3.18 -0.55
CA ALA A 108 -10.56 2.43 -1.75
C ALA A 108 -9.60 1.24 -1.99
N LEU A 109 -8.30 1.43 -1.78
CA LEU A 109 -7.32 0.35 -1.90
C LEU A 109 -7.44 -0.66 -0.74
N VAL A 110 -7.64 -0.22 0.50
CA VAL A 110 -7.93 -1.12 1.63
C VAL A 110 -9.14 -2.00 1.33
N ALA A 111 -10.21 -1.42 0.81
CA ALA A 111 -11.40 -2.17 0.44
C ALA A 111 -11.13 -3.17 -0.69
N ALA A 112 -10.40 -2.75 -1.74
CA ALA A 112 -10.08 -3.58 -2.91
C ALA A 112 -9.15 -4.76 -2.59
N PHE A 113 -8.29 -4.61 -1.58
CA PHE A 113 -7.28 -5.59 -1.19
C PHE A 113 -7.59 -6.32 0.13
N ALA A 114 -8.73 -6.07 0.77
CA ALA A 114 -9.14 -6.80 1.97
C ALA A 114 -9.39 -8.29 1.63
N ASN A 115 -8.60 -9.17 2.24
CA ASN A 115 -8.71 -10.63 2.03
C ASN A 115 -8.37 -11.46 3.27
N THR A 116 -8.32 -10.83 4.45
CA THR A 116 -7.99 -11.48 5.73
C THR A 116 -9.18 -11.46 6.68
N PRO A 117 -10.31 -12.10 6.35
CA PRO A 117 -11.52 -11.96 7.14
C PRO A 117 -11.36 -12.53 8.56
N GLY A 118 -11.97 -11.87 9.54
CA GLY A 118 -11.96 -12.33 10.93
C GLY A 118 -12.50 -11.28 11.89
N GLY A 119 -13.20 -11.72 12.96
CA GLY A 119 -13.72 -10.82 13.99
C GLY A 119 -14.68 -9.74 13.47
N GLY A 120 -15.44 -10.04 12.41
CA GLY A 120 -16.35 -9.08 11.78
C GLY A 120 -15.68 -8.04 10.87
N TRP A 121 -14.42 -8.25 10.50
CA TRP A 121 -13.67 -7.42 9.55
C TRP A 121 -13.42 -8.19 8.25
N ALA A 122 -13.52 -7.51 7.12
CA ALA A 122 -13.02 -8.01 5.83
C ALA A 122 -11.49 -8.07 5.79
N SER A 123 -10.82 -7.15 6.51
CA SER A 123 -9.38 -7.22 6.81
C SER A 123 -9.18 -7.19 8.33
N ALA A 124 -9.04 -8.35 8.95
CA ALA A 124 -8.71 -8.49 10.37
C ALA A 124 -7.29 -7.97 10.68
N ARG A 125 -6.42 -7.84 9.67
CA ARG A 125 -5.11 -7.20 9.81
C ARG A 125 -5.22 -5.70 10.05
N LEU A 126 -6.03 -5.00 9.25
CA LEU A 126 -6.10 -3.54 9.25
C LEU A 126 -7.24 -3.01 10.12
N GLY A 127 -8.34 -3.76 10.27
CA GLY A 127 -9.56 -3.34 10.96
C GLY A 127 -9.30 -2.78 12.36
N PRO A 128 -8.77 -3.58 13.30
CA PRO A 128 -8.47 -3.10 14.66
C PRO A 128 -7.48 -1.92 14.69
N ARG A 129 -6.54 -1.88 13.74
CA ARG A 129 -5.52 -0.82 13.66
C ARG A 129 -6.10 0.50 13.19
N LEU A 130 -6.99 0.46 12.20
CA LEU A 130 -7.68 1.64 11.65
C LEU A 130 -8.78 2.15 12.59
N ALA A 131 -9.39 1.25 13.37
CA ALA A 131 -10.39 1.62 14.38
C ALA A 131 -9.77 2.27 15.62
N ALA A 132 -8.45 2.15 15.83
CA ALA A 132 -7.77 2.79 16.95
C ALA A 132 -7.85 4.32 16.83
N PRO A 133 -8.12 5.04 17.94
CA PRO A 133 -8.16 6.51 17.93
C PRO A 133 -6.85 7.11 17.39
N GLY A 134 -6.98 8.05 16.45
CA GLY A 134 -5.82 8.72 15.86
C GLY A 134 -4.97 7.84 14.93
N ALA A 135 -5.45 6.67 14.49
CA ALA A 135 -4.70 5.78 13.61
C ALA A 135 -4.37 6.40 12.24
N VAL A 136 -5.24 7.27 11.74
CA VAL A 136 -5.05 7.98 10.48
C VAL A 136 -4.62 9.41 10.81
N PRO A 137 -3.47 9.88 10.29
CA PRO A 137 -3.07 11.28 10.42
C PRO A 137 -4.18 12.23 9.95
N GLY A 138 -4.37 13.33 10.66
CA GLY A 138 -5.39 14.33 10.32
C GLY A 138 -5.19 14.97 8.94
N GLY A 139 -6.23 15.66 8.46
CA GLY A 139 -6.13 16.50 7.27
C GLY A 139 -5.29 17.77 7.50
N GLY A 140 -5.07 18.53 6.42
CA GLY A 140 -4.32 19.79 6.45
C GLY A 140 -2.89 19.66 5.92
N GLU A 141 -1.99 20.51 6.42
CA GLU A 141 -0.58 20.52 5.99
C GLU A 141 0.11 19.20 6.41
N PRO A 142 0.73 18.45 5.48
CA PRO A 142 1.23 17.08 5.76
C PRO A 142 2.25 16.96 6.89
N ARG A 143 3.15 17.94 7.06
CA ARG A 143 4.17 17.90 8.11
C ARG A 143 3.56 18.16 9.46
N ALA A 144 2.65 19.13 9.56
CA ALA A 144 1.89 19.39 10.77
C ALA A 144 1.03 18.19 11.16
N ALA A 145 0.30 17.60 10.20
CA ALA A 145 -0.49 16.39 10.40
C ALA A 145 0.36 15.21 10.89
N TRP A 146 1.50 14.96 10.24
CA TRP A 146 2.40 13.88 10.63
C TRP A 146 3.07 14.12 11.99
N ALA A 147 3.47 15.35 12.30
CA ALA A 147 4.04 15.71 13.59
C ALA A 147 3.01 15.58 14.72
N ALA A 148 1.74 15.94 14.47
CA ALA A 148 0.65 15.71 15.41
C ALA A 148 0.40 14.20 15.64
N HIS A 149 0.36 13.42 14.55
CA HIS A 149 0.23 11.96 14.62
C HIS A 149 1.31 11.33 15.50
N ARG A 150 2.58 11.69 15.28
CA ARG A 150 3.73 11.19 16.05
C ARG A 150 3.66 11.57 17.54
N ARG A 151 3.16 12.78 17.85
CA ARG A 151 3.00 13.24 19.25
C ARG A 151 1.86 12.55 19.99
N SER A 152 0.87 12.01 19.27
CA SER A 152 -0.25 11.28 19.90
C SER A 152 0.15 9.96 20.56
N GLY A 153 1.37 9.46 20.31
CA GLY A 153 1.84 8.15 20.77
C GLY A 153 1.46 6.99 19.82
N ALA A 154 0.74 7.26 18.74
CA ALA A 154 0.43 6.26 17.72
C ALA A 154 1.71 5.67 17.09
N THR A 155 1.83 4.35 17.12
CA THR A 155 3.01 3.61 16.63
C THR A 155 2.89 3.20 15.16
N TRP A 156 1.73 3.44 14.55
CA TRP A 156 1.43 3.08 13.17
C TRP A 156 0.49 4.09 12.52
N ALA A 157 0.55 4.18 11.19
CA ALA A 157 -0.40 4.84 10.32
C ALA A 157 -0.48 4.09 8.98
N PRO A 158 -1.63 4.09 8.29
CA PRO A 158 -1.73 3.49 6.95
C PRO A 158 -0.91 4.24 5.90
N VAL A 159 -0.63 5.53 6.13
CA VAL A 159 0.28 6.36 5.33
C VAL A 159 1.30 6.99 6.27
N THR A 160 2.56 6.59 6.14
CA THR A 160 3.65 6.99 7.05
C THR A 160 4.70 7.81 6.30
N ALA A 161 5.13 8.93 6.86
CA ALA A 161 6.25 9.73 6.33
C ALA A 161 7.58 9.42 7.06
N ARG A 162 8.55 8.86 6.34
CA ARG A 162 9.86 8.37 6.87
C ARG A 162 11.09 8.93 6.16
N GLY A 163 10.96 10.08 5.49
CA GLY A 163 11.86 10.50 4.40
C GLY A 163 11.47 9.90 3.05
N PHE A 164 10.35 9.18 3.04
CA PHE A 164 9.62 8.61 1.92
C PHE A 164 8.20 8.30 2.42
N LEU A 165 7.26 8.00 1.53
CA LEU A 165 5.93 7.53 1.90
C LEU A 165 5.90 6.01 1.97
N GLU A 166 5.52 5.45 3.12
CA GLU A 166 5.21 4.02 3.29
C GLU A 166 3.69 3.87 3.40
N LEU A 167 3.08 3.16 2.45
CA LEU A 167 1.64 2.91 2.37
C LEU A 167 1.33 1.45 2.74
N ASP A 168 0.55 1.23 3.80
CA ASP A 168 0.18 -0.08 4.35
C ASP A 168 -1.30 -0.39 4.08
N LEU A 169 -1.64 -0.63 2.81
CA LEU A 169 -3.02 -0.60 2.31
C LEU A 169 -3.57 -1.95 1.84
N ALA A 170 -2.74 -2.97 1.69
CA ALA A 170 -3.16 -4.23 1.07
C ALA A 170 -2.86 -5.44 1.95
N ASP A 171 -3.82 -6.35 2.05
CA ASP A 171 -3.55 -7.70 2.51
C ASP A 171 -2.81 -8.48 1.40
N GLY A 172 -2.10 -9.54 1.79
CA GLY A 172 -1.27 -10.41 0.94
C GLY A 172 -2.00 -11.71 0.60
N PRO A 173 -1.38 -12.64 -0.16
CA PRO A 173 0.02 -12.67 -0.57
C PRO A 173 0.34 -11.92 -1.88
N ASP A 174 -0.69 -11.42 -2.57
CA ASP A 174 -0.55 -10.72 -3.85
C ASP A 174 0.15 -9.38 -3.68
N TRP A 175 1.46 -9.35 -3.93
CA TRP A 175 2.28 -8.16 -3.75
C TRP A 175 2.39 -7.30 -5.01
N LEU A 176 2.31 -7.91 -6.20
CA LEU A 176 2.55 -7.23 -7.47
C LEU A 176 1.47 -6.18 -7.76
N VAL A 177 0.19 -6.54 -7.57
CA VAL A 177 -0.93 -5.64 -7.88
C VAL A 177 -0.96 -4.41 -6.95
N PRO A 178 -0.87 -4.54 -5.61
CA PRO A 178 -0.76 -3.37 -4.74
C PRO A 178 0.45 -2.49 -5.05
N LEU A 179 1.60 -3.11 -5.37
CA LEU A 179 2.81 -2.39 -5.78
C LEU A 179 2.53 -1.55 -7.04
N ALA A 180 2.10 -2.19 -8.13
CA ALA A 180 1.87 -1.54 -9.41
C ALA A 180 0.82 -0.44 -9.32
N VAL A 181 -0.31 -0.70 -8.66
CA VAL A 181 -1.43 0.25 -8.54
C VAL A 181 -1.01 1.47 -7.71
N THR A 182 -0.38 1.25 -6.56
CA THR A 182 0.04 2.36 -5.69
C THR A 182 1.11 3.21 -6.37
N THR A 183 2.09 2.58 -7.03
CA THR A 183 3.12 3.29 -7.80
C THR A 183 2.50 4.12 -8.92
N ALA A 184 1.62 3.52 -9.73
CA ALA A 184 0.97 4.21 -10.85
C ALA A 184 0.17 5.44 -10.39
N LEU A 185 -0.65 5.28 -9.34
CA LEU A 185 -1.49 6.35 -8.82
C LEU A 185 -0.69 7.50 -8.21
N LEU A 186 0.50 7.25 -7.64
CA LEU A 186 1.32 8.31 -7.07
C LEU A 186 2.31 8.94 -8.07
N HIS A 187 2.67 8.23 -9.15
CA HIS A 187 3.66 8.71 -10.11
C HIS A 187 3.05 9.31 -11.39
N ASP A 188 1.83 8.94 -11.78
CA ASP A 188 1.15 9.50 -12.94
C ASP A 188 0.15 10.58 -12.52
N ALA A 189 0.34 11.80 -13.03
CA ALA A 189 -0.48 12.95 -12.64
C ALA A 189 -1.96 12.79 -13.01
N ARG A 190 -2.24 12.19 -14.17
CA ARG A 190 -3.60 11.96 -14.66
C ARG A 190 -4.31 10.89 -13.84
N ALA A 191 -3.63 9.78 -13.56
CA ALA A 191 -4.19 8.71 -12.73
C ALA A 191 -4.49 9.16 -11.31
N ALA A 192 -3.62 9.99 -10.73
CA ALA A 192 -3.89 10.63 -9.45
C ALA A 192 -5.12 11.53 -9.48
N ALA A 193 -5.33 12.31 -10.55
CA ALA A 193 -6.52 13.16 -10.66
C ALA A 193 -7.79 12.32 -10.76
N GLU A 194 -7.80 11.31 -11.63
CA GLU A 194 -8.92 10.37 -11.77
C GLU A 194 -9.24 9.65 -10.46
N ALA A 195 -8.22 9.25 -9.69
CA ALA A 195 -8.40 8.60 -8.39
C ALA A 195 -8.88 9.56 -7.29
N LEU A 196 -8.44 10.82 -7.30
CA LEU A 196 -8.96 11.86 -6.40
C LEU A 196 -10.45 12.10 -6.65
N ASP A 197 -10.85 12.26 -7.91
CA ASP A 197 -12.26 12.44 -8.28
C ASP A 197 -13.11 11.23 -7.88
N ALA A 198 -12.61 10.02 -8.16
CA ALA A 198 -13.29 8.78 -7.80
C ALA A 198 -13.47 8.57 -6.29
N THR A 199 -12.66 9.23 -5.46
CA THR A 199 -12.67 9.06 -4.00
C THR A 199 -13.19 10.30 -3.26
N ALA A 200 -13.52 11.38 -3.97
CA ALA A 200 -13.94 12.66 -3.39
C ALA A 200 -15.18 12.56 -2.49
N HIS A 201 -16.06 11.59 -2.76
CA HIS A 201 -17.28 11.34 -1.98
C HIS A 201 -17.05 10.51 -0.72
N LEU A 202 -15.84 9.97 -0.50
CA LEU A 202 -15.54 9.14 0.66
C LEU A 202 -15.28 10.00 1.90
N GLY A 203 -16.05 9.76 2.96
CA GLY A 203 -15.90 10.44 4.25
C GLY A 203 -14.69 9.96 5.06
N ARG A 204 -14.43 10.63 6.19
CA ARG A 204 -13.33 10.26 7.11
C ARG A 204 -13.48 8.86 7.71
N ASP A 205 -14.71 8.40 7.87
CA ASP A 205 -15.05 7.06 8.36
C ASP A 205 -14.75 5.94 7.34
N ALA A 206 -14.47 6.30 6.09
CA ALA A 206 -14.23 5.35 5.00
C ALA A 206 -13.09 4.36 5.28
N TRP A 207 -12.06 4.75 6.03
CA TRP A 207 -10.97 3.85 6.43
C TRP A 207 -11.47 2.65 7.23
N VAL A 208 -12.30 2.91 8.23
CA VAL A 208 -12.86 1.86 9.10
C VAL A 208 -13.88 1.03 8.32
N ARG A 209 -14.75 1.68 7.52
CA ARG A 209 -15.68 0.97 6.63
C ARG A 209 -14.95 0.06 5.64
N ALA A 210 -13.84 0.52 5.07
CA ALA A 210 -13.04 -0.25 4.12
C ALA A 210 -12.47 -1.53 4.73
N ALA A 211 -11.89 -1.44 5.91
CA ALA A 211 -11.40 -2.65 6.57
C ALA A 211 -12.54 -3.55 7.09
N ARG A 212 -13.71 -2.98 7.40
CA ARG A 212 -14.87 -3.73 7.91
C ARG A 212 -15.59 -4.48 6.81
N HIS A 213 -15.95 -3.79 5.73
CA HIS A 213 -16.83 -4.31 4.69
C HIS A 213 -16.08 -4.69 3.40
N GLY A 214 -14.84 -4.22 3.22
CA GLY A 214 -14.10 -4.47 2.01
C GLY A 214 -14.90 -4.06 0.77
N ARG A 215 -15.01 -4.99 -0.17
CA ARG A 215 -15.74 -4.79 -1.44
C ARG A 215 -17.26 -4.98 -1.32
N ALA A 216 -17.78 -5.29 -0.14
CA ALA A 216 -19.22 -5.33 0.11
C ALA A 216 -19.82 -3.92 0.31
N ASP A 217 -19.02 -2.91 0.65
CA ASP A 217 -19.43 -1.50 0.58
C ASP A 217 -19.42 -1.04 -0.87
N ALA A 218 -20.59 -0.70 -1.42
CA ALA A 218 -20.75 -0.39 -2.84
C ALA A 218 -19.98 0.86 -3.28
N GLY A 219 -19.91 1.89 -2.43
CA GLY A 219 -19.20 3.14 -2.73
C GLY A 219 -17.69 2.91 -2.76
N LEU A 220 -17.17 2.19 -1.76
CA LEU A 220 -15.75 1.80 -1.72
C LEU A 220 -15.38 0.85 -2.86
N ALA A 221 -16.24 -0.09 -3.22
CA ALA A 221 -16.01 -0.99 -4.35
C ALA A 221 -16.00 -0.24 -5.68
N ALA A 222 -16.86 0.76 -5.87
CA ALA A 222 -16.86 1.60 -7.06
C ALA A 222 -15.59 2.47 -7.15
N ALA A 223 -15.23 3.15 -6.06
CA ALA A 223 -14.00 3.94 -5.98
C ALA A 223 -12.75 3.09 -6.22
N GLY A 224 -12.70 1.89 -5.62
CA GLY A 224 -11.60 0.93 -5.81
C GLY A 224 -11.46 0.48 -7.26
N ARG A 225 -12.56 0.16 -7.96
CA ARG A 225 -12.53 -0.17 -9.39
C ARG A 225 -12.03 0.99 -10.25
N ALA A 226 -12.49 2.22 -9.97
CA ALA A 226 -12.04 3.40 -10.68
C ALA A 226 -10.53 3.66 -10.47
N CYS A 227 -10.02 3.50 -9.24
CA CYS A 227 -8.59 3.60 -8.94
C CYS A 227 -7.77 2.54 -9.69
N LEU A 228 -8.24 1.29 -9.73
CA LEU A 228 -7.58 0.21 -10.48
C LEU A 228 -7.57 0.48 -11.99
N PHE A 229 -8.66 1.03 -12.54
CA PHE A 229 -8.74 1.39 -13.96
C PHE A 229 -7.80 2.55 -14.32
N ALA A 230 -7.78 3.61 -13.50
CA ALA A 230 -6.85 4.74 -13.65
C ALA A 230 -5.39 4.26 -13.59
N ALA A 231 -5.07 3.35 -12.65
CA ALA A 231 -3.75 2.73 -12.56
C ALA A 231 -3.40 1.91 -13.80
N TYR A 232 -4.32 1.07 -14.29
CA TYR A 232 -4.11 0.29 -15.52
C TYR A 232 -3.78 1.19 -16.72
N ALA A 233 -4.54 2.27 -16.91
CA ALA A 233 -4.31 3.22 -17.98
C ALA A 233 -2.94 3.92 -17.86
N ALA A 234 -2.49 4.23 -16.64
CA ALA A 234 -1.16 4.79 -16.38
C ALA A 234 -0.03 3.80 -16.67
N LEU A 235 -0.16 2.56 -16.22
CA LEU A 235 0.82 1.51 -16.49
C LEU A 235 0.99 1.29 -17.99
N ALA A 236 -0.10 1.37 -18.77
CA ALA A 236 -0.05 1.29 -20.22
C ALA A 236 0.72 2.47 -20.84
N ARG A 237 0.51 3.71 -20.38
CA ARG A 237 1.28 4.90 -20.82
C ARG A 237 2.76 4.81 -20.47
N GLN A 238 3.08 4.20 -19.32
CA GLN A 238 4.44 4.04 -18.82
C GLN A 238 5.21 2.89 -19.49
N GLY A 239 4.56 2.12 -20.38
CA GLY A 239 5.20 1.00 -21.07
C GLY A 239 5.48 -0.21 -20.18
N VAL A 240 4.80 -0.32 -19.03
CA VAL A 240 4.95 -1.46 -18.12
C VAL A 240 4.52 -2.75 -18.82
N ASP A 241 5.22 -3.84 -18.48
CA ASP A 241 5.04 -5.14 -19.12
C ASP A 241 3.58 -5.63 -19.09
N ARG A 242 3.24 -6.47 -20.07
CA ARG A 242 1.87 -6.96 -20.23
C ARG A 242 1.41 -7.84 -19.07
N ALA A 243 2.28 -8.66 -18.48
CA ALA A 243 1.90 -9.55 -17.39
C ALA A 243 1.49 -8.75 -16.14
N THR A 244 2.23 -7.69 -15.81
CA THR A 244 1.86 -6.78 -14.72
C THR A 244 0.53 -6.07 -15.00
N ARG A 245 0.30 -5.59 -16.23
CA ARG A 245 -0.97 -4.95 -16.61
C ARG A 245 -2.15 -5.92 -16.57
N ASP A 246 -1.96 -7.15 -17.03
CA ASP A 246 -2.99 -8.20 -17.02
C ASP A 246 -3.35 -8.60 -15.58
N ALA A 247 -2.37 -8.64 -14.66
CA ALA A 247 -2.62 -8.87 -13.24
C ALA A 247 -3.49 -7.76 -12.60
N VAL A 248 -3.27 -6.49 -12.98
CA VAL A 248 -4.12 -5.37 -12.55
C VAL A 248 -5.52 -5.46 -13.17
N ALA A 249 -5.62 -5.80 -14.46
CA ALA A 249 -6.91 -5.96 -15.14
C ALA A 249 -7.75 -7.09 -14.52
N ALA A 250 -7.12 -8.22 -14.18
CA ALA A 250 -7.79 -9.31 -13.47
C ALA A 250 -8.37 -8.86 -12.12
N ARG A 251 -7.70 -7.93 -11.42
CA ARG A 251 -8.21 -7.35 -10.17
C ARG A 251 -9.43 -6.47 -10.38
N VAL A 252 -9.47 -5.69 -11.47
CA VAL A 252 -10.64 -4.87 -11.86
C VAL A 252 -11.86 -5.76 -12.10
N ALA A 253 -11.65 -6.89 -12.79
CA ALA A 253 -12.71 -7.80 -13.22
C ALA A 253 -13.32 -8.66 -12.10
N LEU A 254 -12.71 -8.70 -10.90
CA LEU A 254 -13.29 -9.47 -9.81
C LEU A 254 -14.72 -8.97 -9.51
N PRO A 255 -15.70 -9.86 -9.29
CA PRO A 255 -17.05 -9.45 -8.92
C PRO A 255 -17.05 -8.74 -7.57
N ALA A 256 -18.04 -7.87 -7.33
CA ALA A 256 -18.28 -7.33 -5.99
C ALA A 256 -18.42 -8.50 -5.00
N ALA A 257 -17.82 -8.36 -3.82
CA ALA A 257 -18.00 -9.38 -2.79
C ALA A 257 -19.50 -9.41 -2.43
N ARG A 258 -20.11 -10.60 -2.49
CA ARG A 258 -21.47 -10.76 -1.95
C ARG A 258 -21.37 -10.47 -0.45
N GLY A 259 -22.24 -9.59 0.05
CA GLY A 259 -22.31 -9.31 1.48
C GLY A 259 -22.52 -10.61 2.27
N PRO A 260 -22.12 -10.66 3.55
CA PRO A 260 -22.48 -11.80 4.38
C PRO A 260 -24.01 -11.93 4.38
N ALA A 261 -24.49 -13.14 4.06
CA ALA A 261 -25.89 -13.51 4.21
C ALA A 261 -26.29 -13.48 5.69
#